data_AF-A0A2T4I9Z5-F1
#
_entry.id   AF-A0A2T4I9Z5-F1
#
_cell.length_a   1.000
_cell.length_b   1.000
_cell.length_c   1.000
_cell.angle_alpha   90.00
_cell.angle_beta   90.00
_cell.angle_gamma   90.00
#
_symmetry.space_group_name_H-M   'P 1'
#
loop_
_entity.id
_entity.type
_entity.pdbx_description
1 polymer ?
#
loop_
_entity_poly.entity_id
_entity_poly.type
_entity_poly.pdbx_seq_one_letter_code
_entity_poly.pdbx_strand_id
1 'polypeptide(L)'
;MRPKYSYKDISDWFLSKESMTPKKLQKLTYYAEAWAYALFDEGILSDTSFQAWIHGPVSPELWRDYKVYGWNEIPKKENNDYKFDKNTLELLDAVWSTYGERTGYELEAISHSETPWINARKGLEELEASTKLIKPEDMKNYYRSIYTGD
;
A
#
# COMPACT_ATOMS: atom_id res chain seq x y z
N MET A 1 15.53 6.13 -9.13
CA MET A 1 14.67 5.19 -9.89
C MET A 1 13.38 5.89 -10.30
N ARG A 2 13.16 6.00 -11.60
CA ARG A 2 11.81 6.32 -12.08
C ARG A 2 10.85 5.20 -11.61
N PRO A 3 9.58 5.49 -11.29
CA PRO A 3 8.62 4.46 -10.94
C PRO A 3 8.62 3.34 -11.96
N LYS A 4 8.81 2.09 -11.52
CA LYS A 4 9.19 0.98 -12.39
C LYS A 4 8.08 -0.06 -12.60
N TYR A 5 7.18 -0.20 -11.64
CA TYR A 5 6.27 -1.35 -11.60
C TYR A 5 4.83 -0.89 -11.70
N SER A 6 3.98 -1.74 -12.28
CA SER A 6 2.54 -1.53 -12.19
C SER A 6 2.02 -1.88 -10.80
N TYR A 7 0.88 -1.34 -10.40
CA TYR A 7 0.20 -1.81 -9.19
C TYR A 7 -0.13 -3.29 -9.26
N LYS A 8 -0.34 -3.85 -10.47
CA LYS A 8 -0.56 -5.28 -10.67
C LYS A 8 0.68 -6.08 -10.32
N ASP A 9 1.87 -5.63 -10.72
CA ASP A 9 3.11 -6.34 -10.39
C ASP A 9 3.24 -6.46 -8.86
N ILE A 10 3.13 -5.34 -8.16
CA ILE A 10 3.25 -5.30 -6.68
C ILE A 10 2.11 -6.07 -6.00
N SER A 11 0.87 -5.90 -6.45
CA SER A 11 -0.27 -6.62 -5.87
C SER A 11 -0.17 -8.14 -6.09
N ASP A 12 0.32 -8.55 -7.26
CA ASP A 12 0.48 -9.96 -7.61
C ASP A 12 1.60 -10.60 -6.79
N TRP A 13 2.63 -9.83 -6.45
CA TRP A 13 3.67 -10.28 -5.53
C TRP A 13 3.10 -10.60 -4.15
N PHE A 14 2.27 -9.72 -3.57
CA PHE A 14 1.60 -10.01 -2.30
C PHE A 14 0.63 -11.18 -2.41
N LEU A 15 -0.14 -11.27 -3.50
CA LEU A 15 -1.01 -12.42 -3.77
C LEU A 15 -0.24 -13.72 -4.02
N SER A 16 1.07 -13.67 -4.31
CA SER A 16 1.89 -14.87 -4.41
C SER A 16 2.25 -15.48 -3.05
N LYS A 17 2.12 -14.71 -1.97
CA LYS A 17 2.34 -15.21 -0.60
C LYS A 17 1.12 -16.00 -0.13
N GLU A 18 -0.08 -15.42 -0.25
CA GLU A 18 -1.35 -16.06 0.12
C GLU A 18 -2.57 -15.42 -0.55
N SER A 19 -3.73 -16.09 -0.45
CA SER A 19 -5.02 -15.48 -0.75
C SER A 19 -5.36 -14.43 0.33
N MET A 20 -5.99 -13.33 -0.08
CA MET A 20 -6.31 -12.24 0.84
C MET A 20 -7.48 -11.40 0.37
N THR A 21 -8.12 -10.69 1.30
CA THR A 21 -9.20 -9.76 0.96
C THR A 21 -8.69 -8.55 0.15
N PRO A 22 -9.53 -7.93 -0.70
CA PRO A 22 -9.18 -6.69 -1.39
C PRO A 22 -8.70 -5.57 -0.46
N LYS A 23 -9.27 -5.50 0.76
CA LYS A 23 -8.85 -4.52 1.77
C LYS A 23 -7.40 -4.74 2.19
N LYS A 24 -7.01 -5.97 2.51
CA LYS A 24 -5.62 -6.30 2.88
C LYS A 24 -4.65 -5.99 1.73
N LEU A 25 -5.01 -6.40 0.50
CA LEU A 25 -4.18 -6.17 -0.68
C LEU A 25 -3.94 -4.67 -0.94
N GLN A 26 -4.98 -3.84 -0.79
CA GLN A 26 -4.87 -2.39 -0.88
C GLN A 26 -3.85 -1.81 0.11
N LYS A 27 -3.91 -2.25 1.36
CA LYS A 27 -3.01 -1.77 2.41
C LYS A 27 -1.58 -2.22 2.20
N LEU A 28 -1.34 -3.49 1.86
CA LEU A 28 0.00 -3.98 1.59
C LEU A 28 0.65 -3.25 0.40
N THR A 29 -0.12 -3.02 -0.68
CA THR A 29 0.37 -2.25 -1.84
C THR A 29 0.67 -0.79 -1.46
N TYR A 30 -0.15 -0.17 -0.61
CA TYR A 30 0.12 1.16 -0.06
C TYR A 30 1.41 1.20 0.76
N TYR A 31 1.60 0.26 1.70
CA TYR A 31 2.79 0.23 2.54
C TYR A 31 4.07 0.02 1.71
N ALA A 32 4.03 -0.77 0.63
CA ALA A 32 5.15 -0.91 -0.29
C ALA A 32 5.53 0.44 -0.93
N GLU A 33 4.57 1.19 -1.45
CA GLU A 33 4.82 2.52 -2.03
C GLU A 33 5.30 3.52 -0.99
N ALA A 34 4.70 3.52 0.20
CA ALA A 34 5.02 4.49 1.23
C ALA A 34 6.42 4.28 1.84
N TRP A 35 6.80 3.03 2.08
CA TRP A 35 8.15 2.67 2.51
C TRP A 35 9.19 2.89 1.40
N ALA A 36 8.85 2.68 0.13
CA ALA A 36 9.72 3.06 -0.99
C ALA A 36 10.08 4.55 -0.94
N TYR A 37 9.10 5.44 -0.77
CA TYR A 37 9.38 6.88 -0.64
C TYR A 37 10.31 7.20 0.53
N ALA A 38 10.17 6.50 1.66
CA ALA A 38 11.02 6.73 2.84
C ALA A 38 12.46 6.24 2.64
N LEU A 39 12.64 5.05 2.04
CA LEU A 39 13.93 4.37 1.95
C LEU A 39 14.71 4.70 0.68
N PHE A 40 14.01 4.97 -0.43
CA PHE A 40 14.61 5.22 -1.75
C PHE A 40 14.45 6.67 -2.22
N ASP A 41 13.84 7.53 -1.40
CA ASP A 41 13.47 8.91 -1.74
C ASP A 41 12.48 9.04 -2.93
N GLU A 42 11.88 7.94 -3.39
CA GLU A 42 11.00 7.87 -4.55
C GLU A 42 10.04 6.66 -4.51
N GLY A 43 8.96 6.73 -5.29
CA GLY A 43 7.95 5.68 -5.38
C GLY A 43 8.32 4.58 -6.36
N ILE A 44 7.72 3.40 -6.18
CA ILE A 44 7.94 2.21 -7.02
C ILE A 44 6.82 2.01 -8.04
N LEU A 45 5.63 2.59 -7.80
CA LEU A 45 4.43 2.43 -8.64
C LEU A 45 4.33 3.47 -9.76
N SER A 46 4.13 3.00 -10.99
CA SER A 46 4.15 3.81 -12.22
C SER A 46 2.77 4.22 -12.74
N ASP A 47 1.71 3.53 -12.31
CA ASP A 47 0.39 3.59 -12.93
C ASP A 47 -0.76 3.75 -11.92
N THR A 48 -0.45 4.09 -10.67
CA THR A 48 -1.44 4.43 -9.65
C THR A 48 -0.89 5.46 -8.66
N SER A 49 -1.79 6.08 -7.90
CA SER A 49 -1.47 6.78 -6.67
C SER A 49 -2.49 6.44 -5.59
N PHE A 50 -2.24 6.81 -4.34
CA PHE A 50 -3.14 6.52 -3.23
C PHE A 50 -3.99 7.74 -2.85
N GLN A 51 -5.27 7.48 -2.61
CA GLN A 51 -6.25 8.44 -2.11
C GLN A 51 -6.65 8.09 -0.68
N ALA A 52 -6.98 9.11 0.12
CA ALA A 52 -7.34 8.93 1.52
C ALA A 52 -8.85 8.69 1.71
N TRP A 53 -9.32 7.52 1.26
CA TRP A 53 -10.72 7.10 1.39
C TRP A 53 -11.10 6.88 2.86
N ILE A 54 -12.41 6.72 3.13
CA ILE A 54 -12.96 6.49 4.48
C ILE A 54 -12.24 5.31 5.16
N HIS A 55 -12.08 4.19 4.43
CA HIS A 55 -11.45 2.97 4.94
C HIS A 55 -9.93 2.94 4.73
N GLY A 56 -9.27 4.09 4.82
CA GLY A 56 -7.81 4.23 4.72
C GLY A 56 -7.30 4.54 3.31
N PRO A 57 -5.97 4.44 3.05
CA PRO A 57 -5.37 4.63 1.73
C PRO A 57 -5.86 3.61 0.71
N VAL A 58 -6.23 4.08 -0.49
CA VAL A 58 -6.73 3.24 -1.60
C VAL A 58 -6.14 3.68 -2.92
N SER A 59 -5.63 2.72 -3.70
CA SER A 59 -5.40 2.87 -5.14
C SER A 59 -6.74 2.66 -5.87
N PRO A 60 -7.26 3.66 -6.61
CA PRO A 60 -8.51 3.54 -7.35
C PRO A 60 -8.48 2.43 -8.42
N GLU A 61 -7.35 2.28 -9.10
CA GLU A 61 -7.12 1.27 -10.13
C GLU A 61 -7.18 -0.14 -9.54
N LEU A 62 -6.43 -0.37 -8.45
CA LEU A 62 -6.44 -1.64 -7.74
C LEU A 62 -7.83 -1.93 -7.16
N TRP A 63 -8.54 -0.91 -6.67
CA TRP A 63 -9.89 -1.09 -6.12
C TRP A 63 -10.86 -1.51 -7.21
N ARG A 64 -10.82 -0.83 -8.37
CA ARG A 64 -11.69 -1.12 -9.50
C ARG A 64 -11.53 -2.57 -9.98
N ASP A 65 -10.30 -3.07 -10.00
CA ASP A 65 -9.99 -4.41 -10.50
C ASP A 65 -10.41 -5.52 -9.53
N TYR A 66 -10.30 -5.28 -8.21
CA TYR A 66 -10.57 -6.31 -7.20
C TYR A 66 -11.87 -6.12 -6.40
N LYS A 67 -12.64 -5.04 -6.62
CA LYS A 67 -13.93 -4.81 -5.91
C LYS A 67 -14.95 -5.93 -6.10
N VAL A 68 -14.85 -6.69 -7.20
CA VAL A 68 -15.75 -7.82 -7.51
C VAL A 68 -15.69 -8.91 -6.44
N TYR A 69 -14.57 -9.06 -5.75
CA TYR A 69 -14.42 -10.01 -4.66
C TYR A 69 -15.16 -9.57 -3.38
N GLY A 70 -15.43 -8.27 -3.23
CA GLY A 70 -16.09 -7.71 -2.05
C GLY A 70 -15.33 -8.03 -0.77
N TRP A 71 -15.95 -8.86 0.08
CA TRP A 71 -15.38 -9.33 1.35
C TRP A 71 -14.67 -10.68 1.24
N ASN A 72 -14.77 -11.35 0.09
CA ASN A 72 -14.15 -12.64 -0.15
C ASN A 72 -12.66 -12.49 -0.46
N GLU A 73 -11.92 -13.58 -0.33
CA GLU A 73 -10.51 -13.63 -0.70
C GLU A 73 -10.31 -13.61 -2.21
N ILE A 74 -9.30 -12.85 -2.63
CA ILE A 74 -8.71 -12.94 -3.95
C ILE A 74 -7.81 -14.18 -3.95
N PRO A 75 -7.93 -15.09 -4.94
CA PRO A 75 -7.11 -16.28 -5.03
C PRO A 75 -5.62 -15.96 -5.06
N LYS A 76 -4.83 -16.81 -4.40
CA LYS A 76 -3.37 -16.80 -4.46
C LYS A 76 -2.91 -16.87 -5.93
N LYS A 77 -1.85 -16.13 -6.25
CA LYS A 77 -1.21 -16.11 -7.58
C LYS A 77 0.13 -16.86 -7.58
N GLU A 78 0.64 -17.12 -8.78
CA GLU A 78 2.00 -17.64 -8.96
C GLU A 78 3.06 -16.61 -8.54
N ASN A 79 4.23 -17.10 -8.16
CA ASN A 79 5.37 -16.26 -7.82
C ASN A 79 5.80 -15.40 -9.04
N ASN A 80 6.09 -14.13 -8.80
CA ASN A 80 6.55 -13.18 -9.81
C ASN A 80 7.83 -12.42 -9.41
N ASP A 81 8.66 -12.99 -8.53
CA ASP A 81 9.88 -12.35 -7.99
C ASP A 81 10.84 -11.89 -9.09
N TYR A 82 10.91 -12.64 -10.20
CA TYR A 82 11.76 -12.36 -11.36
C TYR A 82 11.53 -11.00 -12.03
N LYS A 83 10.42 -10.32 -11.71
CA LYS A 83 10.10 -8.98 -12.22
C LYS A 83 10.83 -7.86 -11.49
N PHE A 84 11.31 -8.11 -10.27
CA PHE A 84 11.77 -7.08 -9.37
C PHE A 84 13.29 -7.08 -9.24
N ASP A 85 13.88 -5.90 -9.13
CA ASP A 85 15.26 -5.79 -8.69
C ASP A 85 15.41 -6.12 -7.20
N LYS A 86 16.65 -6.40 -6.78
CA LYS A 86 16.98 -6.85 -5.43
C LYS A 86 16.44 -5.91 -4.35
N ASN A 87 16.63 -4.60 -4.51
CA ASN A 87 16.18 -3.62 -3.52
C ASN A 87 14.65 -3.60 -3.38
N THR A 88 13.93 -3.74 -4.50
CA THR A 88 12.47 -3.81 -4.46
C THR A 88 12.00 -5.11 -3.80
N LEU A 89 12.64 -6.26 -4.06
CA LEU A 89 12.31 -7.52 -3.40
C LEU A 89 12.52 -7.43 -1.88
N GLU A 90 13.66 -6.91 -1.45
CA GLU A 90 13.96 -6.72 -0.03
C GLU A 90 12.92 -5.80 0.65
N LEU A 91 12.49 -4.74 -0.02
CA LEU A 91 11.40 -3.89 0.46
C LEU A 91 10.08 -4.66 0.59
N LEU A 92 9.69 -5.42 -0.44
CA LEU A 92 8.45 -6.18 -0.44
C LEU A 92 8.45 -7.26 0.65
N ASP A 93 9.56 -7.96 0.86
CA ASP A 93 9.73 -8.93 1.93
C ASP A 93 9.70 -8.26 3.31
N ALA A 94 10.28 -7.07 3.48
CA ALA A 94 10.20 -6.32 4.74
C ALA A 94 8.76 -5.88 5.06
N VAL A 95 8.02 -5.40 4.05
CA VAL A 95 6.60 -5.05 4.18
C VAL A 95 5.78 -6.29 4.51
N TRP A 96 6.02 -7.42 3.84
CA TRP A 96 5.36 -8.68 4.14
C TRP A 96 5.64 -9.16 5.56
N SER A 97 6.89 -9.10 6.00
CA SER A 97 7.28 -9.52 7.35
C SER A 97 6.65 -8.66 8.44
N THR A 98 6.40 -7.37 8.15
CA THR A 98 5.85 -6.40 9.12
C THR A 98 4.32 -6.41 9.18
N TYR A 99 3.67 -6.55 8.02
CA TYR A 99 2.23 -6.32 7.85
C TYR A 99 1.47 -7.54 7.33
N GLY A 100 2.17 -8.55 6.82
CA GLY A 100 1.60 -9.69 6.09
C GLY A 100 0.68 -10.56 6.94
N GLU A 101 0.93 -10.70 8.24
CA GLU A 101 0.04 -11.48 9.13
C GLU A 101 -1.23 -10.72 9.55
N ARG A 102 -1.29 -9.40 9.30
CA ARG A 102 -2.42 -8.57 9.72
C ARG A 102 -3.60 -8.68 8.77
N THR A 103 -4.79 -8.60 9.33
CA THR A 103 -6.05 -8.50 8.58
C THR A 103 -6.19 -7.12 7.93
N GLY A 104 -7.07 -7.02 6.93
CA GLY A 104 -7.39 -5.72 6.32
C GLY A 104 -7.93 -4.69 7.31
N TYR A 105 -8.62 -5.12 8.38
CA TYR A 105 -9.16 -4.24 9.42
C TYR A 105 -8.05 -3.71 10.35
N GLU A 106 -7.11 -4.56 10.74
CA GLU A 106 -5.95 -4.12 11.53
C GLU A 106 -5.09 -3.13 10.73
N LEU A 107 -4.88 -3.40 9.44
CA LEU A 107 -4.13 -2.49 8.57
C LEU A 107 -4.86 -1.17 8.32
N GLU A 108 -6.20 -1.18 8.28
CA GLU A 108 -7.02 0.03 8.26
C GLU A 108 -6.83 0.85 9.54
N ALA A 109 -6.98 0.21 10.71
CA ALA A 109 -6.79 0.85 12.01
C ALA A 109 -5.39 1.46 12.16
N ILE A 110 -4.34 0.75 11.70
CA ILE A 110 -2.98 1.30 11.64
C ILE A 110 -2.98 2.55 10.77
N SER A 111 -3.43 2.45 9.51
CA SER A 111 -3.38 3.58 8.58
C SER A 111 -4.17 4.82 9.02
N HIS A 112 -5.22 4.65 9.82
CA HIS A 112 -5.99 5.75 10.41
C HIS A 112 -5.23 6.51 11.51
N SER A 113 -4.21 5.88 12.10
CA SER A 113 -3.32 6.51 13.09
C SER A 113 -2.09 7.19 12.47
N GLU A 114 -1.88 7.03 11.16
CA GLU A 114 -0.67 7.51 10.48
C GLU A 114 -0.88 8.89 9.84
N THR A 115 0.12 9.76 9.96
CA THR A 115 0.01 11.14 9.49
C THR A 115 -0.24 11.30 7.97
N PRO A 116 0.18 10.40 7.05
CA PRO A 116 -0.10 10.59 5.63
C PRO A 116 -1.59 10.56 5.30
N TRP A 117 -2.33 9.60 5.87
CA TRP A 117 -3.78 9.52 5.68
C TRP A 117 -4.51 10.67 6.40
N ILE A 118 -4.10 10.97 7.64
CA ILE A 118 -4.66 12.07 8.44
C ILE A 118 -4.48 13.42 7.72
N ASN A 119 -3.28 13.69 7.19
CA ASN A 119 -2.97 14.93 6.47
C ASN A 119 -3.85 15.10 5.23
N ALA A 120 -4.00 14.03 4.44
CA ALA A 120 -4.83 14.04 3.25
C ALA A 120 -6.34 14.24 3.56
N ARG A 121 -6.80 13.91 4.77
CA ARG A 121 -8.19 14.08 5.22
C ARG A 121 -8.45 15.34 6.03
N LYS A 122 -7.47 16.24 6.19
CA LYS A 122 -7.68 17.53 6.88
C LYS A 122 -8.89 18.27 6.31
N GLY A 123 -9.76 18.71 7.23
CA GLY A 123 -11.00 19.43 6.93
C GLY A 123 -12.15 18.57 6.42
N LEU A 124 -12.10 17.25 6.60
CA LEU A 124 -13.20 16.32 6.31
C LEU A 124 -13.75 15.73 7.61
N GLU A 125 -15.04 15.40 7.63
CA GLU A 125 -15.64 14.62 8.73
C GLU A 125 -15.13 13.16 8.71
N GLU A 126 -15.23 12.48 9.85
CA GLU A 126 -14.72 11.11 10.04
C GLU A 126 -15.20 10.16 8.94
N LEU A 127 -16.50 10.19 8.63
CA LEU A 127 -17.15 9.32 7.64
C LEU A 127 -17.31 9.97 6.27
N GLU A 128 -16.74 11.16 6.04
CA GLU A 128 -16.85 11.84 4.75
C GLU A 128 -16.01 11.13 3.68
N ALA A 129 -16.66 10.87 2.53
CA ALA A 129 -16.00 10.29 1.38
C ALA A 129 -14.93 11.25 0.86
N SER A 130 -13.80 10.69 0.42
CA SER A 130 -12.67 11.48 -0.05
C SER A 130 -11.93 10.76 -1.16
N THR A 131 -11.57 11.52 -2.18
CA THR A 131 -10.63 11.14 -3.23
C THR A 131 -9.36 11.98 -3.18
N LYS A 132 -9.12 12.71 -2.07
CA LYS A 132 -7.90 13.51 -1.90
C LYS A 132 -6.68 12.61 -1.95
N LEU A 133 -5.69 12.99 -2.76
CA LEU A 133 -4.44 12.26 -2.90
C LEU A 133 -3.62 12.35 -1.61
N ILE A 134 -3.01 11.23 -1.22
CA ILE A 134 -1.97 11.17 -0.19
C ILE A 134 -0.67 11.60 -0.86
N LYS A 135 -0.02 12.62 -0.30
CA LYS A 135 1.18 13.17 -0.93
C LYS A 135 2.38 12.23 -0.73
N PRO A 136 3.22 12.04 -1.76
CA PRO A 136 4.50 11.37 -1.63
C PRO A 136 5.34 11.86 -0.45
N GLU A 137 5.39 13.17 -0.26
CA GLU A 137 6.15 13.81 0.81
C GLU A 137 5.62 13.47 2.21
N ASP A 138 4.29 13.31 2.35
CA ASP A 138 3.71 12.90 3.63
C ASP A 138 4.10 11.44 3.95
N MET A 139 4.02 10.54 2.97
CA MET A 139 4.47 9.14 3.11
C MET A 139 5.96 9.08 3.49
N LYS A 140 6.80 9.75 2.68
CA LYS A 140 8.24 9.83 2.90
C LYS A 140 8.59 10.26 4.32
N ASN A 141 8.05 11.40 4.76
CA ASN A 141 8.41 11.98 6.05
C ASN A 141 7.92 11.13 7.22
N TYR A 142 6.70 10.59 7.14
CA TYR A 142 6.17 9.74 8.21
C TYR A 142 6.97 8.44 8.36
N TYR A 143 7.10 7.65 7.29
CA TYR A 143 7.76 6.34 7.38
C TYR A 143 9.26 6.47 7.68
N ARG A 144 9.92 7.54 7.20
CA ARG A 144 11.29 7.86 7.60
C ARG A 144 11.39 8.23 9.09
N SER A 145 10.40 8.91 9.65
CA SER A 145 10.42 9.31 11.07
C SER A 145 10.26 8.14 12.04
N ILE A 146 9.63 7.05 11.61
CA ILE A 146 9.46 5.82 12.41
C ILE A 146 10.47 4.73 12.03
N TYR A 147 11.33 4.98 11.05
CA TYR A 147 12.38 4.06 10.65
C TYR A 147 13.47 4.02 11.72
N THR A 148 13.59 2.89 12.40
CA THR A 148 14.76 2.56 13.23
C THR A 148 15.69 1.72 12.37
N GLY A 149 16.74 2.34 11.82
CA GLY A 149 17.81 1.60 11.18
C GLY A 149 18.58 0.80 12.23
N ASP A 150 18.86 -0.47 11.93
CA ASP A 150 19.86 -1.26 12.65
C ASP A 150 21.28 -0.81 12.25
#